data_AF-A0A396J5S7-F1
#
_entry.id   AF-A0A396J5S7-F1
#
_cell.length_a   1.000
_cell.length_b   1.000
_cell.length_c   1.000
_cell.angle_alpha   90.00
_cell.angle_beta   90.00
_cell.angle_gamma   90.00
#
_symmetry.space_group_name_H-M   'P 1'
#
loop_
_entity.id
_entity.type
_entity.pdbx_description
1 polymer ?
#
loop_
_entity_poly.entity_id
_entity_poly.type
_entity_poly.pdbx_seq_one_letter_code
_entity_poly.pdbx_strand_id
1 'polypeptide(L)'
;MELPLSCIERRVRKIKKNIFSSNFDLYNFVFPSTYDTAWLAMIPHSKYPSQPMFNNYLDWLLNNQKPQGYWGESDTIECLPPTIVSMVALIKWNTGKSMVDKGRSFIHANADKLLNEVKDDCPRWLAIVLPAMIELADEIMGLDVLFTKSSRDTMSYIANRRKSFLNKEEVVGDFDWYPPLMSYLEALPPSYVNEKDICKNLSADGSLFQSPSATAKAFMAYGTQECLDYLQSLAQRCPKAVPQAYPMDEDHIKLCIANQLQKFGLGEYFVGEIEVFLAQVYR
;
A
#
# COMPACT_ATOMS: atom_id res chain seq x y z
N MET A 1 -14.69 36.58 8.06
CA MET A 1 -13.48 37.41 7.91
C MET A 1 -12.88 37.06 6.57
N GLU A 2 -13.13 37.88 5.54
CA GLU A 2 -12.62 37.65 4.19
C GLU A 2 -11.09 37.78 4.17
N LEU A 3 -10.40 36.79 3.59
CA LEU A 3 -8.95 36.88 3.41
C LEU A 3 -8.63 37.96 2.36
N PRO A 4 -7.60 38.79 2.54
CA PRO A 4 -7.21 39.77 1.55
C PRO A 4 -6.86 39.10 0.21
N LEU A 5 -7.28 39.68 -0.92
CA LEU A 5 -7.00 39.18 -2.28
C LEU A 5 -5.49 38.89 -2.49
N SER A 6 -4.63 39.76 -1.93
CA SER A 6 -3.17 39.64 -1.95
C SER A 6 -2.64 38.37 -1.27
N CYS A 7 -3.36 37.84 -0.27
CA CYS A 7 -3.03 36.58 0.39
C CYS A 7 -3.36 35.36 -0.48
N ILE A 8 -4.44 35.42 -1.26
CA ILE A 8 -4.86 34.37 -2.19
C ILE A 8 -3.86 34.30 -3.35
N GLU A 9 -3.56 35.42 -3.99
CA GLU A 9 -2.59 35.49 -5.09
C GLU A 9 -1.20 34.97 -4.69
N ARG A 10 -0.76 35.29 -3.48
CA ARG A 10 0.52 34.79 -2.95
C ARG A 10 0.51 33.27 -2.80
N ARG A 11 -0.60 32.68 -2.36
CA ARG A 11 -0.75 31.22 -2.25
C ARG A 11 -0.79 30.57 -3.63
N VAL A 12 -1.54 31.15 -4.58
CA VAL A 12 -1.59 30.69 -5.97
C VAL A 12 -0.19 30.69 -6.59
N ARG A 13 0.56 31.80 -6.48
CA ARG A 13 1.95 31.87 -6.96
C ARG A 13 2.86 30.82 -6.32
N LYS A 14 2.70 30.55 -5.03
CA LYS A 14 3.46 29.50 -4.33
C LYS A 14 3.11 28.12 -4.88
N ILE A 15 1.83 27.83 -5.12
CA ILE A 15 1.39 26.56 -5.71
C ILE A 15 1.93 26.42 -7.13
N LYS A 16 1.82 27.45 -7.98
CA LYS A 16 2.40 27.47 -9.34
C LYS A 16 3.88 27.13 -9.33
N LYS A 17 4.65 27.81 -8.49
CA LYS A 17 6.09 27.58 -8.36
C LYS A 17 6.43 26.17 -7.86
N ASN A 18 5.63 25.65 -6.92
CA ASN A 18 5.93 24.37 -6.30
C ASN A 18 5.50 23.20 -7.20
N ILE A 19 4.27 23.20 -7.72
CA ILE A 19 3.66 22.06 -8.42
C ILE A 19 4.04 22.03 -9.89
N PHE A 20 4.13 23.20 -10.53
CA PHE A 20 4.22 23.32 -11.99
C PHE A 20 5.58 23.82 -12.48
N SER A 21 6.60 23.77 -11.62
CA SER A 21 7.97 24.03 -12.06
C SER A 21 8.52 22.83 -12.84
N SER A 22 9.37 23.09 -13.83
CA SER A 22 10.00 22.07 -14.67
C SER A 22 10.84 21.05 -13.90
N ASN A 23 11.24 21.37 -12.67
CA ASN A 23 12.08 20.53 -11.82
C ASN A 23 11.27 19.88 -10.70
N PHE A 24 9.94 20.03 -10.70
CA PHE A 24 9.12 19.41 -9.68
C PHE A 24 8.96 17.93 -9.97
N ASP A 25 9.35 17.15 -8.98
CA ASP A 25 9.16 15.72 -8.98
C ASP A 25 7.70 15.37 -8.62
N LEU A 26 6.93 14.94 -9.63
CA LEU A 26 5.53 14.53 -9.53
C LEU A 26 5.30 13.42 -8.49
N TYR A 27 6.29 12.58 -8.22
CA TYR A 27 6.17 11.49 -7.25
C TYR A 27 6.03 11.98 -5.81
N ASN A 28 6.34 13.26 -5.54
CA ASN A 28 6.04 13.87 -4.24
C ASN A 28 4.53 14.00 -3.94
N PHE A 29 3.67 13.85 -4.95
CA PHE A 29 2.21 13.80 -4.77
C PHE A 29 1.67 12.41 -4.49
N VAL A 30 2.50 11.38 -4.58
CA VAL A 30 2.06 10.01 -4.32
C VAL A 30 2.12 9.76 -2.83
N PHE A 31 0.98 9.38 -2.25
CA PHE A 31 0.91 9.10 -0.83
C PHE A 31 1.70 7.83 -0.49
N PRO A 32 2.43 7.82 0.63
CA PRO A 32 3.11 6.62 1.07
C PRO A 32 2.09 5.55 1.48
N SER A 33 2.29 4.33 1.01
CA SER A 33 1.57 3.15 1.46
C SER A 33 2.30 2.53 2.65
N THR A 34 1.66 2.57 3.82
CA THR A 34 2.19 1.88 4.99
C THR A 34 2.23 0.36 4.79
N TYR A 35 1.25 -0.18 4.06
CA TYR A 35 1.16 -1.61 3.78
C TYR A 35 2.39 -2.10 3.01
N ASP A 36 2.70 -1.44 1.89
CA ASP A 36 3.86 -1.76 1.06
C ASP A 36 5.18 -1.47 1.76
N THR A 37 5.26 -0.34 2.50
CA THR A 37 6.44 0.00 3.30
C THR A 37 6.73 -1.08 4.34
N ALA A 38 5.70 -1.66 4.97
CA ALA A 38 5.87 -2.75 5.91
C ALA A 38 6.33 -4.05 5.27
N TRP A 39 5.87 -4.37 4.05
CA TRP A 39 6.40 -5.49 3.27
C TRP A 39 7.89 -5.34 2.95
N LEU A 40 8.33 -4.16 2.55
CA LEU A 40 9.76 -3.91 2.30
C LEU A 40 10.58 -3.94 3.59
N ALA A 41 10.04 -3.45 4.70
CA ALA A 41 10.68 -3.50 6.01
C ALA A 41 10.94 -4.96 6.46
N MET A 42 10.19 -5.94 5.97
CA MET A 42 10.40 -7.36 6.30
C MET A 42 11.52 -8.04 5.51
N ILE A 43 12.07 -7.40 4.46
CA ILE A 43 13.07 -8.04 3.61
C ILE A 43 14.38 -8.23 4.40
N PRO A 44 14.91 -9.46 4.53
CA PRO A 44 16.17 -9.71 5.21
C PRO A 44 17.37 -9.27 4.35
N HIS A 45 18.41 -8.75 5.00
CA HIS A 45 19.65 -8.39 4.32
C HIS A 45 20.37 -9.64 3.77
N SER A 46 20.78 -9.61 2.50
CA SER A 46 21.32 -10.79 1.79
C SER A 46 22.55 -11.40 2.47
N LYS A 47 23.40 -10.59 3.12
CA LYS A 47 24.59 -11.07 3.85
C LYS A 47 24.37 -11.25 5.36
N TYR A 48 23.35 -10.61 5.91
CA TYR A 48 23.10 -10.55 7.36
C TYR A 48 21.61 -10.76 7.63
N PRO A 49 21.09 -12.00 7.49
CA PRO A 49 19.64 -12.25 7.49
C PRO A 49 18.93 -11.89 8.80
N SER A 50 19.68 -11.64 9.87
CA SER A 50 19.19 -11.15 11.16
C SER A 50 18.91 -9.64 11.19
N GLN A 51 19.11 -8.92 10.09
CA GLN A 51 18.85 -7.48 9.97
C GLN A 51 17.99 -7.16 8.73
N PRO A 52 17.21 -6.07 8.77
CA PRO A 52 16.48 -5.59 7.60
C PRO A 52 17.45 -5.16 6.49
N MET A 53 17.08 -5.44 5.24
CA MET A 53 17.76 -4.86 4.08
C MET A 53 17.54 -3.34 4.02
N PHE A 54 16.33 -2.89 4.35
CA PHE A 54 15.91 -1.50 4.28
C PHE A 54 15.54 -0.95 5.67
N ASN A 55 16.56 -0.67 6.49
CA ASN A 55 16.39 -0.19 7.88
C ASN A 55 15.53 1.07 7.98
N ASN A 56 15.63 1.96 7.00
CA ASN A 56 14.87 3.21 6.92
C ASN A 56 13.35 2.99 6.94
N TYR A 57 12.84 1.89 6.38
CA TYR A 57 11.41 1.60 6.41
C TYR A 57 10.95 1.09 7.77
N LEU A 58 11.78 0.29 8.44
CA LEU A 58 11.51 -0.11 9.82
C LEU A 58 11.47 1.10 10.75
N ASP A 59 12.42 2.02 10.61
CA ASP A 59 12.43 3.30 11.32
C ASP A 59 11.20 4.14 10.99
N TRP A 60 10.77 4.16 9.73
CA TRP A 60 9.56 4.87 9.34
C TRP A 60 8.32 4.29 10.02
N LEU A 61 8.15 2.97 10.09
CA LEU A 61 7.04 2.34 10.81
C LEU A 61 7.00 2.74 12.28
N LEU A 62 8.17 2.75 12.95
CA LEU A 62 8.29 3.15 14.36
C LEU A 62 7.83 4.60 14.58
N ASN A 63 8.02 5.48 13.60
CA ASN A 63 7.73 6.91 13.72
C ASN A 63 6.36 7.34 13.13
N ASN A 64 5.62 6.44 12.49
CA ASN A 64 4.38 6.77 11.78
C ASN A 64 3.13 6.02 12.29
N GLN A 65 3.19 5.36 13.45
CA GLN A 65 2.00 4.86 14.12
C GLN A 65 1.08 6.03 14.54
N LYS A 66 -0.23 5.92 14.28
CA LYS A 66 -1.19 6.92 14.73
C LYS A 66 -1.36 6.87 16.25
N PRO A 67 -1.77 7.98 16.91
CA PRO A 67 -1.98 8.00 18.36
C PRO A 67 -2.90 6.89 18.88
N GLN A 68 -3.88 6.48 18.07
CA GLN A 68 -4.86 5.43 18.38
C GLN A 68 -4.29 4.01 18.24
N GLY A 69 -3.07 3.84 17.72
CA GLY A 69 -2.37 2.56 17.63
C GLY A 69 -2.40 1.88 16.26
N TYR A 70 -3.14 2.41 15.30
CA TYR A 70 -3.18 1.87 13.93
C TYR A 70 -2.11 2.50 13.03
N TRP A 71 -1.86 1.83 11.89
CA TRP A 71 -1.14 2.39 10.76
C TRP A 71 -2.08 2.48 9.55
N GLY A 72 -1.96 3.55 8.78
CA GLY A 72 -2.84 3.85 7.66
C GLY A 72 -3.25 5.32 7.63
N GLU A 73 -4.00 5.70 6.60
CA GLU A 73 -4.43 7.08 6.41
C GLU A 73 -5.61 7.44 7.31
N SER A 74 -6.62 6.57 7.36
CA SER A 74 -7.88 6.75 8.11
C SER A 74 -8.10 5.61 9.11
N ASP A 75 -8.97 5.81 10.11
CA ASP A 75 -9.36 4.81 11.10
C ASP A 75 -10.51 3.89 10.61
N THR A 76 -10.57 3.65 9.30
CA THR A 76 -11.55 2.78 8.64
C THR A 76 -11.03 1.34 8.51
N ILE A 77 -11.83 0.44 7.94
CA ILE A 77 -11.43 -0.95 7.67
C ILE A 77 -10.09 -1.08 6.92
N GLU A 78 -9.74 -0.06 6.12
CA GLU A 78 -8.50 0.00 5.32
C GLU A 78 -7.24 0.03 6.19
N CYS A 79 -7.34 0.42 7.47
CA CYS A 79 -6.20 0.40 8.37
C CYS A 79 -5.86 -0.99 8.91
N LEU A 80 -6.74 -1.98 8.82
CA LEU A 80 -6.50 -3.29 9.41
C LEU A 80 -5.29 -4.00 8.76
N PRO A 81 -5.22 -4.19 7.42
CA PRO A 81 -4.04 -4.80 6.79
C PRO A 81 -2.71 -4.08 7.09
N PRO A 82 -2.56 -2.76 6.86
CA PRO A 82 -1.30 -2.08 7.15
C PRO A 82 -0.94 -2.12 8.64
N THR A 83 -1.91 -2.08 9.56
CA THR A 83 -1.65 -2.25 11.00
C THR A 83 -1.09 -3.63 11.30
N ILE A 84 -1.70 -4.69 10.76
CA ILE A 84 -1.26 -6.06 10.98
C ILE A 84 0.16 -6.27 10.44
N VAL A 85 0.42 -5.91 9.19
CA VAL A 85 1.75 -6.10 8.57
C VAL A 85 2.81 -5.25 9.25
N SER A 86 2.48 -4.03 9.70
CA SER A 86 3.42 -3.20 10.45
C SER A 86 3.83 -3.88 11.77
N MET A 87 2.88 -4.47 12.50
CA MET A 87 3.21 -5.24 13.70
C MET A 87 4.07 -6.47 13.39
N VAL A 88 3.75 -7.19 12.32
CA VAL A 88 4.55 -8.34 11.86
C VAL A 88 5.99 -7.92 11.56
N ALA A 89 6.18 -6.82 10.81
CA ALA A 89 7.50 -6.30 10.49
C ALA A 89 8.30 -5.93 11.74
N LEU A 90 7.66 -5.26 12.71
CA LEU A 90 8.30 -4.89 13.98
C LEU A 90 8.72 -6.11 14.80
N ILE A 91 7.86 -7.14 14.87
CA ILE A 91 8.15 -8.38 15.60
C ILE A 91 9.26 -9.18 14.93
N LYS A 92 9.24 -9.28 13.59
CA LYS A 92 10.28 -9.98 12.83
C LYS A 92 11.68 -9.53 13.23
N TRP A 93 11.85 -8.24 13.52
CA TRP A 93 13.11 -7.63 13.92
C TRP A 93 13.25 -7.38 15.43
N ASN A 94 12.36 -7.95 16.24
CA ASN A 94 12.34 -7.82 17.70
C ASN A 94 12.44 -6.36 18.18
N THR A 95 11.70 -5.46 17.52
CA THR A 95 11.65 -4.03 17.83
C THR A 95 10.21 -3.54 18.02
N GLY A 96 10.05 -2.30 18.51
CA GLY A 96 8.74 -1.64 18.55
C GLY A 96 7.69 -2.31 19.43
N LYS A 97 8.07 -3.05 20.47
CA LYS A 97 7.15 -3.81 21.34
C LYS A 97 5.95 -2.97 21.84
N SER A 98 6.19 -1.73 22.27
CA SER A 98 5.12 -0.85 22.72
C SER A 98 4.17 -0.43 21.59
N MET A 99 4.67 -0.27 20.35
CA MET A 99 3.83 -0.01 19.18
C MET A 99 3.00 -1.24 18.81
N VAL A 100 3.59 -2.44 18.89
CA VAL A 100 2.88 -3.71 18.69
C VAL A 100 1.73 -3.87 19.68
N ASP A 101 1.98 -3.61 20.97
CA ASP A 101 0.94 -3.70 22.01
C ASP A 101 -0.20 -2.71 21.78
N LYS A 102 0.13 -1.50 21.29
CA LYS A 102 -0.87 -0.49 20.88
C LYS A 102 -1.67 -0.93 19.66
N GLY A 103 -1.02 -1.50 18.64
CA GLY A 103 -1.70 -2.01 17.44
C GLY A 103 -2.65 -3.15 17.76
N ARG A 104 -2.23 -4.07 18.63
CA ARG A 104 -3.08 -5.14 19.16
C ARG A 104 -4.29 -4.57 19.91
N SER A 105 -4.06 -3.59 20.78
CA SER A 105 -5.13 -2.92 21.53
C SER A 105 -6.13 -2.22 20.59
N PHE A 106 -5.63 -1.56 19.54
CA PHE A 106 -6.47 -0.94 18.52
C PHE A 106 -7.36 -1.97 17.81
N ILE A 107 -6.77 -3.07 17.32
CA ILE A 107 -7.53 -4.13 16.63
C ILE A 107 -8.57 -4.73 17.57
N HIS A 108 -8.21 -5.08 18.80
CA HIS A 108 -9.16 -5.62 19.77
C HIS A 108 -10.34 -4.69 20.07
N ALA A 109 -10.08 -3.38 20.15
CA ALA A 109 -11.12 -2.41 20.48
C ALA A 109 -12.04 -2.08 19.28
N ASN A 110 -11.55 -2.19 18.04
CA ASN A 110 -12.23 -1.64 16.87
C ASN A 110 -12.60 -2.67 15.78
N ALA A 111 -11.96 -3.84 15.74
CA ALA A 111 -12.15 -4.80 14.64
C ALA A 111 -13.61 -5.20 14.44
N ASP A 112 -14.36 -5.47 15.51
CA ASP A 112 -15.78 -5.82 15.41
C ASP A 112 -16.60 -4.73 14.72
N LYS A 113 -16.34 -3.46 15.07
CA LYS A 113 -17.01 -2.31 14.45
C LYS A 113 -16.62 -2.21 12.98
N LEU A 114 -15.33 -2.20 12.67
CA LEU A 114 -14.81 -2.02 11.31
C LEU A 114 -15.26 -3.14 10.37
N LEU A 115 -15.27 -4.38 10.86
CA LEU A 115 -15.71 -5.53 10.07
C LEU A 115 -17.22 -5.50 9.81
N ASN A 116 -18.04 -5.04 10.76
CA ASN A 116 -19.48 -4.92 10.56
C ASN A 116 -19.85 -3.91 9.46
N GLU A 117 -19.01 -2.91 9.20
CA GLU A 117 -19.22 -1.93 8.12
C GLU A 117 -19.12 -2.56 6.72
N VAL A 118 -18.45 -3.71 6.58
CA VAL A 118 -18.19 -4.37 5.27
C VAL A 118 -18.90 -5.71 5.09
N LYS A 119 -19.75 -6.12 6.03
CA LYS A 119 -20.29 -7.49 6.09
C LYS A 119 -21.07 -7.90 4.82
N ASP A 120 -21.81 -6.98 4.21
CA ASP A 120 -22.64 -7.29 3.03
C ASP A 120 -22.02 -6.82 1.70
N ASP A 121 -21.00 -5.95 1.76
CA ASP A 121 -20.32 -5.38 0.59
C ASP A 121 -18.80 -5.38 0.76
N CYS A 122 -18.24 -6.54 1.09
CA CYS A 122 -16.79 -6.68 1.26
C CYS A 122 -16.07 -6.52 -0.10
N PRO A 123 -15.19 -5.52 -0.25
CA PRO A 123 -14.43 -5.33 -1.47
C PRO A 123 -13.51 -6.52 -1.77
N ARG A 124 -13.32 -6.82 -3.06
CA ARG A 124 -12.47 -7.94 -3.51
C ARG A 124 -11.06 -7.89 -2.89
N TRP A 125 -10.42 -6.72 -2.93
CA TRP A 125 -9.07 -6.55 -2.39
C TRP A 125 -9.00 -6.88 -0.90
N LEU A 126 -9.99 -6.45 -0.11
CA LEU A 126 -10.03 -6.67 1.34
C LEU A 126 -10.23 -8.16 1.64
N ALA A 127 -11.10 -8.82 0.86
CA ALA A 127 -11.33 -10.26 0.97
C ALA A 127 -10.08 -11.08 0.67
N ILE A 128 -9.20 -10.61 -0.21
CA ILE A 128 -7.94 -11.29 -0.54
C ILE A 128 -6.89 -10.99 0.53
N VAL A 129 -6.66 -9.71 0.83
CA VAL A 129 -5.54 -9.23 1.64
C VAL A 129 -5.74 -9.51 3.12
N LEU A 130 -6.90 -9.17 3.71
CA LEU A 130 -7.07 -9.22 5.17
C LEU A 130 -6.86 -10.63 5.74
N PRO A 131 -7.49 -11.70 5.22
CA PRO A 131 -7.24 -13.05 5.74
C PRO A 131 -5.76 -13.47 5.63
N ALA A 132 -5.09 -13.10 4.53
CA ALA A 132 -3.68 -13.42 4.34
C ALA A 132 -2.77 -12.70 5.36
N MET A 133 -3.10 -11.46 5.74
CA MET A 133 -2.32 -10.75 6.75
C MET A 133 -2.51 -11.34 8.15
N ILE A 134 -3.71 -11.87 8.43
CA ILE A 134 -4.00 -12.58 9.67
C ILE A 134 -3.21 -13.90 9.73
N GLU A 135 -3.21 -14.66 8.63
CA GLU A 135 -2.40 -15.88 8.50
C GLU A 135 -0.91 -15.59 8.71
N LEU A 136 -0.40 -14.51 8.09
CA LEU A 136 0.99 -14.06 8.26
C LEU A 136 1.30 -13.67 9.71
N ALA A 137 0.39 -12.97 10.38
CA ALA A 137 0.56 -12.59 11.77
C ALA A 137 0.50 -13.80 12.71
N ASP A 138 -0.35 -14.78 12.43
CA ASP A 138 -0.42 -16.01 13.20
C ASP A 138 0.88 -16.81 13.07
N GLU A 139 1.41 -16.95 11.85
CA GLU A 139 2.67 -17.65 11.57
C GLU A 139 3.87 -17.03 12.31
N ILE A 140 3.98 -15.70 12.31
CA ILE A 140 5.16 -14.98 12.85
C ILE A 140 5.03 -14.68 14.35
N MET A 141 3.81 -14.45 14.84
CA MET A 141 3.57 -13.93 16.18
C MET A 141 2.87 -14.95 17.11
N GLY A 142 2.43 -16.11 16.60
CA GLY A 142 1.70 -17.14 17.36
C GLY A 142 0.36 -16.60 17.88
N LEU A 143 -0.44 -16.05 16.99
CA LEU A 143 -1.42 -15.01 17.29
C LEU A 143 -2.85 -15.43 16.95
N ASP A 144 -3.35 -16.39 17.72
CA ASP A 144 -4.73 -16.91 17.64
C ASP A 144 -5.82 -15.86 18.04
N VAL A 145 -5.42 -14.62 18.33
CA VAL A 145 -6.20 -13.69 19.18
C VAL A 145 -6.09 -12.24 18.68
N LEU A 146 -6.43 -11.96 17.43
CA LEU A 146 -6.68 -10.58 16.98
C LEU A 146 -8.17 -10.21 17.04
N PHE A 147 -9.04 -11.20 16.85
CA PHE A 147 -10.45 -11.00 16.57
C PHE A 147 -11.31 -11.63 17.67
N THR A 148 -12.34 -10.90 18.13
CA THR A 148 -13.24 -11.40 19.18
C THR A 148 -14.18 -12.48 18.61
N LYS A 149 -14.92 -13.17 19.49
CA LYS A 149 -15.95 -14.11 19.05
C LYS A 149 -17.01 -13.48 18.12
N SER A 150 -17.26 -12.17 18.26
CA SER A 150 -18.25 -11.41 17.49
C SER A 150 -17.83 -11.24 16.02
N SER A 151 -16.57 -10.88 15.77
CA SER A 151 -16.00 -10.78 14.41
C SER A 151 -15.89 -12.11 13.64
N ARG A 152 -16.07 -13.27 14.27
CA ARG A 152 -15.87 -14.58 13.61
C ARG A 152 -16.81 -14.84 12.45
N ASP A 153 -18.07 -14.41 12.54
CA ASP A 153 -19.04 -14.62 11.46
C ASP A 153 -18.65 -13.81 10.23
N THR A 154 -18.29 -12.54 10.42
CA THR A 154 -17.81 -11.67 9.33
C THR A 154 -16.49 -12.18 8.77
N MET A 155 -15.54 -12.60 9.61
CA MET A 155 -14.28 -13.19 9.13
C MET A 155 -14.51 -14.49 8.36
N SER A 156 -15.47 -15.32 8.77
CA SER A 156 -15.85 -16.54 8.04
C SER A 156 -16.45 -16.20 6.67
N TYR A 157 -17.28 -15.16 6.60
CA TYR A 157 -17.80 -14.63 5.34
C TYR A 157 -16.67 -14.14 4.43
N ILE A 158 -15.76 -13.32 4.94
CA ILE A 158 -14.59 -12.80 4.19
C ILE A 158 -13.73 -13.95 3.68
N ALA A 159 -13.43 -14.95 4.52
CA ALA A 159 -12.67 -16.14 4.13
C ALA A 159 -13.38 -16.95 3.04
N ASN A 160 -14.71 -17.08 3.10
CA ASN A 160 -15.48 -17.75 2.04
C ASN A 160 -15.46 -16.94 0.73
N ARG A 161 -15.50 -15.61 0.79
CA ARG A 161 -15.32 -14.77 -0.41
C ARG A 161 -13.92 -14.94 -1.00
N ARG A 162 -12.87 -14.97 -0.18
CA ARG A 162 -11.49 -15.24 -0.63
C ARG A 162 -11.44 -16.53 -1.44
N LYS A 163 -11.95 -17.64 -0.89
CA LYS A 163 -12.03 -18.94 -1.59
C LYS A 163 -12.77 -18.83 -2.92
N SER A 164 -13.89 -18.11 -2.97
CA SER A 164 -14.62 -17.91 -4.22
C SER A 164 -13.80 -17.13 -5.25
N PHE A 165 -13.01 -16.14 -4.86
CA PHE A 165 -12.18 -15.37 -5.81
C PHE A 165 -11.02 -16.22 -6.33
N LEU A 166 -10.32 -16.93 -5.43
CA LEU A 166 -9.21 -17.82 -5.79
C LEU A 166 -9.68 -18.90 -6.79
N ASN A 167 -10.81 -19.58 -6.51
CA ASN A 167 -11.32 -20.64 -7.37
C ASN A 167 -11.91 -20.13 -8.70
N LYS A 168 -12.52 -18.93 -8.73
CA LYS A 168 -13.14 -18.41 -9.96
C LYS A 168 -12.10 -18.04 -11.00
N GLU A 169 -10.97 -17.49 -10.58
CA GLU A 169 -9.91 -17.10 -11.52
C GLU A 169 -9.15 -18.31 -12.07
N GLU A 170 -8.98 -19.36 -11.26
CA GLU A 170 -8.49 -20.65 -11.74
C GLU A 170 -9.36 -21.25 -12.87
N VAL A 171 -10.67 -20.98 -12.85
CA VAL A 171 -11.65 -21.59 -13.76
C VAL A 171 -11.96 -20.75 -14.99
N VAL A 172 -12.00 -19.42 -14.87
CA VAL A 172 -12.55 -18.52 -15.92
C VAL A 172 -11.46 -17.76 -16.68
N GLY A 173 -10.23 -17.67 -16.15
CA GLY A 173 -9.23 -16.72 -16.64
C GLY A 173 -9.58 -15.28 -16.24
N ASP A 174 -8.67 -14.36 -16.53
CA ASP A 174 -8.68 -12.97 -16.07
C ASP A 174 -10.03 -12.29 -16.37
N PHE A 175 -10.62 -11.64 -15.36
CA PHE A 175 -11.78 -10.77 -15.59
C PHE A 175 -11.26 -9.39 -15.95
N ASP A 176 -11.52 -8.92 -17.18
CA ASP A 176 -11.07 -7.60 -17.70
C ASP A 176 -11.41 -6.39 -16.80
N TRP A 177 -12.24 -6.56 -15.78
CA TRP A 177 -12.68 -5.50 -14.86
C TRP A 177 -11.90 -5.43 -13.54
N TYR A 178 -11.07 -6.42 -13.22
CA TYR A 178 -10.30 -6.46 -11.97
C TYR A 178 -8.81 -6.65 -12.24
N PRO A 179 -7.92 -6.16 -11.35
CA PRO A 179 -6.53 -6.55 -11.40
C PRO A 179 -6.40 -8.08 -11.32
N PRO A 180 -5.45 -8.68 -12.06
CA PRO A 180 -5.16 -10.10 -11.97
C PRO A 180 -4.87 -10.49 -10.52
N LEU A 181 -5.28 -11.68 -10.08
CA LEU A 181 -5.03 -12.14 -8.70
C LEU A 181 -3.54 -12.10 -8.33
N MET A 182 -2.67 -12.31 -9.32
CA MET A 182 -1.21 -12.20 -9.15
C MET A 182 -0.73 -10.79 -8.78
N SER A 183 -1.53 -9.75 -8.94
CA SER A 183 -1.21 -8.41 -8.40
C SER A 183 -1.28 -8.36 -6.87
N TYR A 184 -1.88 -9.37 -6.23
CA TYR A 184 -1.94 -9.54 -4.77
C TYR A 184 -1.01 -10.67 -4.31
N LEU A 185 0.12 -10.90 -5.00
CA LEU A 185 1.01 -12.05 -4.77
C LEU A 185 1.40 -12.22 -3.29
N GLU A 186 1.56 -11.12 -2.56
CA GLU A 186 1.87 -11.12 -1.13
C GLU A 186 0.77 -11.71 -0.23
N ALA A 187 -0.47 -11.70 -0.73
CA ALA A 187 -1.66 -12.19 -0.06
C ALA A 187 -2.18 -13.52 -0.63
N LEU A 188 -1.46 -14.14 -1.56
CA LEU A 188 -1.82 -15.46 -2.09
C LEU A 188 -1.24 -16.58 -1.23
N PRO A 189 -1.97 -17.71 -1.08
CA PRO A 189 -1.41 -18.89 -0.44
C PRO A 189 -0.14 -19.38 -1.16
N PRO A 190 0.83 -20.00 -0.47
CA PRO A 190 2.07 -20.49 -1.09
C PRO A 190 1.84 -21.42 -2.28
N SER A 191 0.72 -22.15 -2.32
CA SER A 191 0.36 -23.03 -3.44
C SER A 191 0.05 -22.30 -4.76
N TYR A 192 -0.25 -21.00 -4.71
CA TYR A 192 -0.53 -20.17 -5.89
C TYR A 192 0.72 -19.52 -6.46
N VAL A 193 1.82 -19.49 -5.71
CA VAL A 193 3.04 -18.81 -6.11
C VAL A 193 4.07 -19.85 -6.55
N ASN A 194 4.55 -19.72 -7.78
CA ASN A 194 5.69 -20.48 -8.26
C ASN A 194 6.64 -19.58 -9.06
N GLU A 195 7.90 -19.99 -9.16
CA GLU A 195 8.96 -19.25 -9.83
C GLU A 195 8.61 -18.94 -11.31
N LYS A 196 7.98 -19.90 -11.99
CA LYS A 196 7.58 -19.73 -13.40
C LYS A 196 6.54 -18.62 -13.57
N ASP A 197 5.57 -18.50 -12.67
CA ASP A 197 4.54 -17.47 -12.73
C ASP A 197 5.08 -16.11 -12.32
N ILE A 198 6.07 -16.04 -11.42
CA ILE A 198 6.81 -14.80 -11.18
C ILE A 198 7.52 -14.38 -12.47
N CYS A 199 8.32 -15.27 -13.09
CA CYS A 199 9.07 -14.93 -14.30
C CYS A 199 8.18 -14.46 -15.45
N LYS A 200 6.96 -15.02 -15.59
CA LYS A 200 6.01 -14.59 -16.64
C LYS A 200 5.43 -13.19 -16.40
N ASN A 201 5.30 -12.77 -15.15
CA ASN A 201 4.63 -11.51 -14.78
C ASN A 201 5.62 -10.39 -14.45
N LEU A 202 6.93 -10.64 -14.53
CA LEU A 202 7.96 -9.62 -14.35
C LEU A 202 7.84 -8.55 -15.43
N SER A 203 7.77 -7.31 -14.99
CA SER A 203 7.88 -6.14 -15.84
C SER A 203 9.33 -5.86 -16.20
N ALA A 204 9.55 -5.04 -17.23
CA ALA A 204 10.90 -4.68 -17.69
C ALA A 204 11.75 -3.98 -16.63
N ASP A 205 11.12 -3.35 -15.63
CA ASP A 205 11.78 -2.71 -14.49
C ASP A 205 12.04 -3.66 -13.31
N GLY A 206 11.66 -4.94 -13.42
CA GLY A 206 11.80 -5.96 -12.38
C GLY A 206 10.65 -6.02 -11.38
N SER A 207 9.62 -5.17 -11.51
CA SER A 207 8.44 -5.20 -10.66
C SER A 207 7.45 -6.30 -11.08
N LEU A 208 6.64 -6.74 -10.12
CA LEU A 208 5.41 -7.48 -10.38
C LEU A 208 4.22 -6.51 -10.27
N PHE A 209 3.54 -6.27 -11.39
CA PHE A 209 2.37 -5.38 -11.47
C PHE A 209 2.60 -3.98 -10.86
N GLN A 210 3.83 -3.48 -10.90
CA GLN A 210 4.25 -2.23 -10.24
C GLN A 210 3.99 -2.21 -8.72
N SER A 211 3.67 -3.35 -8.10
CA SER A 211 3.37 -3.46 -6.67
C SER A 211 4.64 -3.74 -5.87
N PRO A 212 5.04 -2.84 -4.94
CA PRO A 212 6.17 -3.10 -4.06
C PRO A 212 5.94 -4.30 -3.14
N SER A 213 4.75 -4.49 -2.58
CA SER A 213 4.44 -5.65 -1.72
C SER A 213 4.55 -6.98 -2.46
N ALA A 214 3.96 -7.08 -3.66
CA ALA A 214 4.03 -8.30 -4.48
C ALA A 214 5.47 -8.62 -4.86
N THR A 215 6.24 -7.60 -5.27
CA THR A 215 7.65 -7.76 -5.64
C THR A 215 8.52 -8.14 -4.44
N ALA A 216 8.26 -7.55 -3.26
CA ALA A 216 8.93 -7.92 -2.01
C ALA A 216 8.66 -9.39 -1.62
N LYS A 217 7.41 -9.86 -1.74
CA LYS A 217 7.07 -11.26 -1.47
C LYS A 217 7.79 -12.20 -2.45
N ALA A 218 7.77 -11.88 -3.75
CA ALA A 218 8.44 -12.69 -4.76
C ALA A 218 9.95 -12.79 -4.52
N PHE A 219 10.60 -11.66 -4.20
CA PHE A 219 12.01 -11.64 -3.84
C PHE A 219 12.29 -12.49 -2.60
N MET A 220 11.50 -12.35 -1.53
CA MET A 220 11.70 -13.15 -0.31
C MET A 220 11.48 -14.65 -0.52
N ALA A 221 10.64 -15.03 -1.49
CA ALA A 221 10.34 -16.43 -1.78
C ALA A 221 11.36 -17.09 -2.72
N TYR A 222 11.88 -16.38 -3.72
CA TYR A 222 12.71 -16.98 -4.80
C TYR A 222 14.06 -16.29 -5.03
N GLY A 223 14.32 -15.13 -4.41
CA GLY A 223 15.60 -14.43 -4.54
C GLY A 223 15.89 -13.87 -5.94
N THR A 224 14.85 -13.64 -6.75
CA THR A 224 14.95 -13.11 -8.11
C THR A 224 15.69 -11.76 -8.14
N GLN A 225 16.75 -11.66 -8.96
CA GLN A 225 17.62 -10.48 -8.98
C GLN A 225 16.90 -9.24 -9.52
N GLU A 226 16.03 -9.42 -10.51
CA GLU A 226 15.23 -8.35 -11.12
C GLU A 226 14.31 -7.69 -10.08
N CYS A 227 13.67 -8.50 -9.23
CA CYS A 227 12.87 -7.99 -8.11
C CYS A 227 13.73 -7.17 -7.13
N LEU A 228 14.97 -7.62 -6.86
CA LEU A 228 15.88 -6.92 -5.97
C LEU A 228 16.30 -5.56 -6.56
N ASP A 229 16.62 -5.53 -7.85
CA ASP A 229 17.03 -4.31 -8.56
C ASP A 229 15.89 -3.27 -8.52
N TYR A 230 14.65 -3.70 -8.76
CA TYR A 230 13.45 -2.87 -8.60
C TYR A 230 13.32 -2.30 -7.18
N LEU A 231 13.40 -3.16 -6.16
CA LEU A 231 13.21 -2.76 -4.76
C LEU A 231 14.32 -1.79 -4.29
N GLN A 232 15.55 -1.97 -4.74
CA GLN A 232 16.67 -1.07 -4.45
C GLN A 232 16.49 0.28 -5.15
N SER A 233 16.09 0.28 -6.42
CA SER A 233 15.76 1.50 -7.18
C SER A 233 14.63 2.29 -6.50
N LEU A 234 13.57 1.59 -6.09
CA LEU A 234 12.46 2.16 -5.34
C LEU A 234 12.93 2.74 -4.01
N ALA A 235 13.80 2.05 -3.27
CA ALA A 235 14.33 2.55 -2.00
C ALA A 235 15.25 3.76 -2.13
N GLN A 236 16.03 3.82 -3.21
CA GLN A 236 16.81 5.01 -3.54
C GLN A 236 15.89 6.19 -3.88
N ARG A 237 14.77 5.93 -4.54
CA ARG A 237 13.80 6.95 -4.94
C ARG A 237 12.95 7.48 -3.78
N CYS A 238 12.51 6.57 -2.92
CA CYS A 238 11.52 6.78 -1.87
C CYS A 238 12.12 6.42 -0.49
N PRO A 239 13.13 7.16 0.00
CA PRO A 239 13.92 6.74 1.17
C PRO A 239 13.16 6.75 2.50
N LYS A 240 11.94 7.29 2.55
CA LYS A 240 11.13 7.34 3.77
C LYS A 240 10.09 6.24 3.80
N ALA A 241 9.27 6.16 2.76
CA ALA A 241 8.20 5.19 2.61
C ALA A 241 7.87 5.07 1.13
N VAL A 242 7.39 3.91 0.72
CA VAL A 242 7.06 3.61 -0.68
C VAL A 242 5.58 3.84 -0.96
N PRO A 243 5.21 4.18 -2.20
CA PRO A 243 3.80 4.22 -2.62
C PRO A 243 3.22 2.80 -2.75
N GLN A 244 1.92 2.70 -3.04
CA GLN A 244 1.26 1.43 -3.35
C GLN A 244 1.64 0.87 -4.73
N ALA A 245 1.99 1.75 -5.67
CA ALA A 245 2.41 1.39 -7.02
C ALA A 245 3.60 2.25 -7.45
N TYR A 246 4.61 1.64 -8.07
CA TYR A 246 5.76 2.33 -8.63
C TYR A 246 6.36 1.56 -9.82
N PRO A 247 6.85 2.25 -10.86
CA PRO A 247 6.58 3.66 -11.16
C PRO A 247 5.09 3.86 -11.47
N MET A 248 4.51 4.93 -10.94
CA MET A 248 3.15 5.34 -11.29
C MET A 248 3.21 6.19 -12.55
N ASP A 249 2.24 6.00 -13.45
CA ASP A 249 2.12 6.79 -14.67
C ASP A 249 2.07 8.30 -14.33
N GLU A 250 3.05 9.04 -14.84
CA GLU A 250 3.16 10.49 -14.62
C GLU A 250 1.97 11.23 -15.21
N ASP A 251 1.40 10.75 -16.31
CA ASP A 251 0.23 11.35 -16.92
C ASP A 251 -1.02 11.12 -16.05
N HIS A 252 -1.13 9.95 -15.42
CA HIS A 252 -2.12 9.71 -14.38
C HIS A 252 -1.97 10.68 -13.18
N ILE A 253 -0.74 10.95 -12.72
CA ILE A 253 -0.48 11.93 -11.65
C ILE A 253 -0.94 13.33 -12.08
N LYS A 254 -0.58 13.76 -13.30
CA LYS A 254 -0.97 15.07 -13.86
C LYS A 254 -2.48 15.22 -13.93
N LEU A 255 -3.19 14.21 -14.42
CA LEU A 255 -4.65 14.18 -14.45
C LEU A 255 -5.26 14.27 -13.04
N CYS A 256 -4.69 13.55 -12.08
CA CYS A 256 -5.12 13.64 -10.68
C CYS A 256 -4.95 15.05 -10.11
N ILE A 257 -3.80 15.71 -10.34
CA ILE A 257 -3.56 17.10 -9.89
C ILE A 257 -4.59 18.05 -10.52
N ALA A 258 -4.80 17.97 -11.84
CA ALA A 258 -5.78 18.81 -12.54
C ALA A 258 -7.20 18.62 -12.00
N ASN A 259 -7.62 17.37 -11.81
CA ASN A 259 -8.92 17.01 -11.26
C ASN A 259 -9.09 17.54 -9.82
N GLN A 260 -8.07 17.42 -8.96
CA GLN A 260 -8.14 17.93 -7.59
C GLN A 260 -8.25 19.46 -7.55
N LEU A 261 -7.50 20.18 -8.38
CA LEU A 261 -7.62 21.64 -8.50
C LEU A 261 -9.03 22.06 -8.92
N GLN A 262 -9.65 21.34 -9.86
CA GLN A 262 -11.03 21.59 -10.28
C GLN A 262 -12.03 21.27 -9.16
N LYS A 263 -11.91 20.10 -8.50
CA LYS A 263 -12.80 19.68 -7.40
C LYS A 263 -12.77 20.64 -6.21
N PHE A 264 -11.61 21.27 -5.94
CA PHE A 264 -11.49 22.29 -4.89
C PHE A 264 -12.00 23.68 -5.32
N GLY A 265 -12.52 23.84 -6.54
CA GLY A 265 -12.95 25.14 -7.06
C GLY A 265 -11.79 26.09 -7.34
N LEU A 266 -10.57 25.57 -7.46
CA LEU A 266 -9.36 26.36 -7.70
C LEU A 266 -8.98 26.46 -9.18
N GLY A 267 -9.70 25.77 -10.08
CA GLY A 267 -9.34 25.64 -11.50
C GLY A 267 -9.10 26.97 -12.22
N GLU A 268 -9.89 28.01 -11.90
CA GLU A 268 -9.75 29.35 -12.48
C GLU A 268 -8.38 30.00 -12.24
N TYR A 269 -7.68 29.64 -11.15
CA TYR A 269 -6.36 30.17 -10.83
C TYR A 269 -5.22 29.46 -11.58
N PHE A 270 -5.50 28.29 -12.17
CA PHE A 270 -4.50 27.37 -12.74
C PHE A 270 -4.82 26.95 -14.18
N VAL A 271 -5.61 27.73 -14.93
CA VAL A 271 -6.06 27.37 -16.29
C VAL A 271 -4.89 27.01 -17.20
N GLY A 272 -3.88 27.90 -17.32
CA GLY A 272 -2.73 27.66 -18.19
C GLY A 272 -1.90 26.44 -17.77
N GLU A 273 -1.77 26.19 -16.47
CA GLU A 273 -1.06 25.01 -15.96
C GLU A 273 -1.82 23.71 -16.22
N ILE A 274 -3.15 23.72 -16.06
CA ILE A 274 -4.03 22.58 -16.36
C ILE A 274 -4.00 22.27 -17.86
N GLU A 275 -4.07 23.30 -18.72
CA GLU A 275 -3.98 23.14 -20.18
C GLU A 275 -2.67 22.48 -20.61
N VAL A 276 -1.55 22.84 -19.99
CA VAL A 276 -0.25 22.20 -20.26
C VAL A 276 -0.26 20.73 -19.89
N PHE A 277 -0.79 20.37 -18.72
CA PHE A 277 -0.92 18.96 -18.30
C PHE A 277 -1.80 18.17 -19.26
N LEU A 278 -2.97 18.69 -19.62
CA LEU A 278 -3.88 18.03 -20.56
C LEU A 278 -3.27 17.89 -21.95
N ALA A 279 -2.52 18.89 -22.43
CA ALA A 279 -1.85 18.83 -23.72
C ALA A 279 -0.68 17.83 -23.75
N GLN A 280 -0.03 17.59 -22.62
CA GLN A 280 0.99 16.53 -22.50
C GLN A 280 0.36 15.14 -22.51
N VAL A 281 -0.70 14.94 -21.73
CA VAL A 281 -1.40 13.66 -21.62
C VAL A 281 -2.13 13.26 -22.92
N TYR A 282 -2.59 14.25 -23.71
CA TYR A 282 -3.29 13.99 -24.96
C TYR A 282 -2.37 13.50 -26.11
N ARG A 283 -1.05 13.73 -26.00
CA ARG A 283 -0.08 13.36 -27.05
C ARG A 283 0.30 11.89 -26.98
#